data_AF-A0A1B9K729-F1
#
_entry.id   AF-A0A1B9K729-F1
#
_cell.length_a   1.000
_cell.length_b   1.000
_cell.length_c   1.000
_cell.angle_alpha   90.00
_cell.angle_beta   90.00
_cell.angle_gamma   90.00
#
_symmetry.space_group_name_H-M   'P 1'
#
loop_
_entity.id
_entity.type
_entity.pdbx_description
1 polymer ?
#
loop_
_entity_poly.entity_id
_entity_poly.type
_entity_poly.pdbx_seq_one_letter_code
_entity_poly.pdbx_strand_id
1 'polypeptide(L)'
;MKKNQQLVVRVKGQGDSKQRAFALALNQVQKEVLKNTHNIMLRIEPLNILVVSAIENITTERFLFIFLPRKRTFYEITLDVTVDVSFVDLNNIEFTSK
;
A
#
# COMPACT_ATOMS: atom_id res chain seq x y z
N MET A 1 3.55 27.21 -3.97
CA MET A 1 4.87 26.67 -4.37
C MET A 1 4.85 25.15 -4.26
N LYS A 2 5.40 24.42 -5.25
CA LYS A 2 5.51 22.96 -5.22
C LYS A 2 6.66 22.54 -4.28
N LYS A 3 6.39 21.61 -3.36
CA LYS A 3 7.40 20.97 -2.51
C LYS A 3 7.41 19.47 -2.78
N ASN A 4 8.58 18.86 -2.63
CA ASN A 4 8.78 17.41 -2.72
C ASN A 4 9.34 16.89 -1.40
N GLN A 5 8.91 15.71 -0.98
CA GLN A 5 9.39 15.04 0.21
C GLN A 5 9.43 13.54 -0.02
N GLN A 6 10.54 12.92 0.36
CA GLN A 6 10.67 11.48 0.37
C GLN A 6 10.20 10.91 1.70
N LEU A 7 9.42 9.84 1.62
CA LEU A 7 8.85 9.14 2.77
C LEU A 7 8.98 7.64 2.57
N VAL A 8 9.19 6.92 3.67
CA VAL A 8 9.13 5.45 3.67
C VAL A 8 7.83 5.05 4.36
N VAL A 9 6.98 4.29 3.66
CA VAL A 9 5.72 3.79 4.20
C VAL A 9 5.72 2.27 4.24
N ARG A 10 5.32 1.71 5.38
CA ARG A 10 5.12 0.28 5.54
C ARG A 10 3.68 -0.07 5.23
N VAL A 11 3.47 -0.93 4.25
CA VAL A 11 2.14 -1.37 3.80
C VAL A 11 2.03 -2.88 3.85
N LYS A 12 0.80 -3.38 4.01
CA LYS A 12 0.51 -4.81 4.07
C LYS A 12 -0.51 -5.20 3.02
N GLY A 13 -0.35 -6.37 2.44
CA GLY A 13 -1.29 -6.89 1.46
C GLY A 13 -1.52 -8.37 1.65
N GLN A 14 -2.74 -8.80 1.38
CA GLN A 14 -3.14 -10.19 1.56
C GLN A 14 -4.00 -10.64 0.38
N GLY A 15 -3.84 -11.86 -0.12
CA GLY A 15 -4.60 -12.33 -1.27
C GLY A 15 -4.46 -13.82 -1.55
N ASP A 16 -5.35 -14.33 -2.39
CA ASP A 16 -5.35 -15.71 -2.89
C ASP A 16 -4.27 -15.99 -3.95
N SER A 17 -3.61 -14.93 -4.45
CA SER A 17 -2.47 -15.00 -5.36
C SER A 17 -1.41 -13.97 -4.95
N LYS A 18 -0.15 -14.24 -5.35
CA LYS A 18 0.98 -13.33 -5.13
C LYS A 18 0.71 -11.94 -5.70
N GLN A 19 0.16 -11.89 -6.92
CA GLN A 19 -0.17 -10.66 -7.62
C GLN A 19 -1.25 -9.87 -6.89
N ARG A 20 -2.30 -10.54 -6.41
CA ARG A 20 -3.37 -9.86 -5.66
C ARG A 20 -2.87 -9.32 -4.32
N ALA A 21 -2.09 -10.09 -3.58
CA ALA A 21 -1.50 -9.64 -2.31
C ALA A 21 -0.63 -8.38 -2.53
N PHE A 22 0.21 -8.38 -3.57
CA PHE A 22 1.07 -7.24 -3.90
C PHE A 22 0.27 -6.01 -4.33
N ALA A 23 -0.72 -6.17 -5.21
CA ALA A 23 -1.57 -5.07 -5.66
C ALA A 23 -2.33 -4.42 -4.49
N LEU A 24 -2.83 -5.24 -3.55
CA LEU A 24 -3.51 -4.75 -2.36
C LEU A 24 -2.57 -4.01 -1.42
N ALA A 25 -1.31 -4.44 -1.28
CA ALA A 25 -0.30 -3.69 -0.53
C ALA A 25 0.00 -2.32 -1.15
N LEU A 26 0.20 -2.25 -2.48
CA LEU A 26 0.46 -0.99 -3.17
C LEU A 26 -0.72 -0.01 -3.09
N ASN A 27 -1.96 -0.50 -3.16
CA ASN A 27 -3.15 0.34 -3.00
C ASN A 27 -3.21 1.02 -1.62
N GLN A 28 -2.56 0.45 -0.60
CA GLN A 28 -2.48 1.09 0.72
C GLN A 28 -1.46 2.23 0.79
N VAL A 29 -0.48 2.27 -0.11
CA VAL A 29 0.57 3.31 -0.14
C VAL A 29 -0.07 4.70 -0.20
N GLN A 30 -1.02 4.90 -1.12
CA GLN A 30 -1.72 6.18 -1.25
C GLN A 30 -2.41 6.59 0.05
N LYS A 31 -3.10 5.65 0.71
CA LYS A 31 -3.81 5.90 1.96
C LYS A 31 -2.86 6.26 3.10
N GLU A 32 -1.74 5.53 3.23
CA GLU A 32 -0.74 5.79 4.27
C GLU A 32 -0.03 7.13 4.08
N VAL A 33 0.27 7.53 2.84
CA VAL A 33 0.86 8.85 2.57
C VAL A 33 -0.11 9.98 2.93
N LEU A 34 -1.40 9.83 2.59
CA LEU A 34 -2.42 10.84 2.90
C LEU A 34 -2.63 11.04 4.41
N LYS A 35 -2.53 9.99 5.23
CA LYS A 35 -2.64 10.10 6.70
C LYS A 35 -1.57 11.00 7.31
N ASN A 36 -0.40 11.10 6.68
CA ASN A 36 0.75 11.79 7.22
C ASN A 36 0.82 13.28 6.82
N THR A 37 -0.12 13.79 6.00
CA THR A 37 0.00 15.15 5.43
C THR A 37 -1.35 15.86 5.30
N HIS A 38 -1.42 17.12 5.71
CA HIS A 38 -2.61 17.99 5.57
C HIS A 38 -2.60 18.85 4.29
N ASN A 39 -1.58 18.68 3.44
CA ASN A 39 -1.36 19.49 2.24
C ASN A 39 -2.03 18.86 1.00
N ILE A 40 -2.33 19.68 -0.02
CA ILE A 40 -2.87 19.15 -1.30
C ILE A 40 -1.76 18.39 -2.01
N MET A 41 -1.93 17.08 -2.14
CA MET A 41 -0.98 16.21 -2.85
C MET A 41 -1.22 16.26 -4.36
N LEU A 42 -0.13 16.40 -5.12
CA LEU A 42 -0.14 16.46 -6.59
C LEU A 42 0.24 15.12 -7.22
N ARG A 43 1.29 14.46 -6.69
CA ARG A 43 1.80 13.20 -7.23
C ARG A 43 2.51 12.39 -6.14
N ILE A 44 2.26 11.09 -6.17
CA ILE A 44 2.98 10.07 -5.41
C ILE A 44 3.72 9.21 -6.42
N GLU A 45 5.04 9.12 -6.28
CA GLU A 45 5.87 8.28 -7.13
C GLU A 45 6.63 7.26 -6.29
N PRO A 46 6.41 5.95 -6.48
CA PRO A 46 7.22 4.94 -5.81
C PRO A 46 8.64 4.93 -6.42
N LEU A 47 9.64 5.13 -5.57
CA LEU A 47 11.05 5.11 -5.95
C LEU A 47 11.67 3.72 -5.74
N ASN A 48 11.31 3.07 -4.64
CA ASN A 48 11.85 1.77 -4.28
C ASN A 48 10.84 0.94 -3.48
N ILE A 49 10.90 -0.39 -3.63
CA ILE A 49 10.04 -1.34 -2.94
C ILE A 49 10.92 -2.41 -2.31
N LEU A 50 10.85 -2.55 -0.99
CA LEU A 50 11.56 -3.57 -0.23
C LEU A 50 10.55 -4.54 0.39
N VAL A 51 10.75 -5.83 0.19
CA VAL A 51 9.93 -6.88 0.80
C VAL A 51 10.46 -7.13 2.20
N VAL A 52 9.67 -6.78 3.22
CA VAL A 52 10.02 -7.02 4.63
C VAL A 52 9.59 -8.41 5.06
N SER A 53 8.44 -8.87 4.60
CA SER A 53 7.90 -10.20 4.90
C SER A 53 7.05 -10.71 3.75
N ALA A 54 7.16 -12.00 3.45
CA ALA A 54 6.32 -12.70 2.48
C ALA A 54 6.00 -14.09 3.04
N ILE A 55 4.74 -14.33 3.35
CA ILE A 55 4.25 -15.54 4.00
C ILE A 55 3.27 -16.23 3.05
N GLU A 56 3.47 -17.53 2.84
CA GLU A 56 2.55 -18.40 2.12
C GLU A 56 1.88 -19.36 3.11
N ASN A 57 0.56 -19.27 3.22
CA ASN A 57 -0.26 -20.13 4.06
C ASN A 57 -1.05 -21.09 3.17
N ILE A 58 -0.85 -22.39 3.36
CA ILE A 58 -1.56 -23.42 2.62
C ILE A 58 -2.51 -24.14 3.57
N THR A 59 -3.80 -23.95 3.37
CA THR A 59 -4.86 -24.61 4.14
C THR A 59 -5.50 -25.70 3.29
N THR A 60 -5.64 -26.89 3.84
CA THR A 60 -6.38 -27.98 3.18
C THR A 60 -7.78 -28.03 3.77
N GLU A 61 -8.77 -27.61 2.98
CA GLU A 61 -10.17 -27.72 3.34
C GLU A 61 -10.68 -29.13 2.97
N ARG A 62 -11.27 -29.84 3.92
CA ARG A 62 -11.90 -31.14 3.67
C ARG A 62 -13.40 -30.89 3.44
N PHE A 63 -13.80 -30.72 2.19
CA PHE A 63 -15.21 -30.63 1.82
C PHE A 63 -15.81 -32.05 1.69
N LEU A 64 -17.05 -32.25 2.16
CA LEU A 64 -17.82 -33.50 2.13
C LEU A 64 -17.04 -34.75 2.61
N PHE A 65 -16.92 -34.89 3.93
CA PHE A 65 -16.54 -36.14 4.63
C PHE A 65 -15.31 -36.90 4.08
N ILE A 66 -14.19 -36.23 3.80
CA ILE A 66 -12.88 -36.79 3.38
C ILE A 66 -12.65 -36.85 1.85
N PHE A 67 -13.68 -36.70 1.02
CA PHE A 67 -13.57 -37.09 -0.39
C PHE A 67 -13.02 -36.03 -1.35
N LEU A 68 -13.03 -34.75 -1.00
CA LEU A 68 -12.56 -33.68 -1.88
C LEU A 68 -11.65 -32.68 -1.14
N PRO A 69 -10.41 -33.06 -0.80
CA PRO A 69 -9.46 -32.13 -0.22
C PRO A 69 -9.10 -31.03 -1.23
N ARG A 70 -9.48 -29.79 -0.95
CA ARG A 70 -9.08 -28.63 -1.74
C ARG A 70 -7.98 -27.88 -0.99
N LYS A 71 -6.84 -27.67 -1.66
CA LYS A 71 -5.80 -26.77 -1.17
C LYS A 71 -6.20 -25.33 -1.50
N ARG A 72 -6.25 -24.48 -0.49
CA ARG A 72 -6.31 -23.03 -0.65
C ARG A 72 -5.00 -22.43 -0.20
N THR A 73 -4.43 -21.61 -1.06
CA THR A 73 -3.22 -20.85 -0.74
C THR A 73 -3.60 -19.41 -0.46
N PHE A 74 -3.03 -18.84 0.58
CA PHE A 74 -3.20 -17.46 0.96
C PHE A 74 -1.81 -16.83 1.15
N TYR A 75 -1.61 -15.67 0.54
CA TYR A 75 -0.37 -14.94 0.58
C TYR A 75 -0.54 -13.70 1.42
N GLU A 76 0.41 -13.46 2.31
CA GLU A 76 0.53 -12.22 3.07
C GLU A 76 1.88 -11.59 2.79
N ILE A 77 1.90 -10.30 2.49
CA ILE A 77 3.11 -9.55 2.19
C ILE A 77 3.16 -8.25 3.00
N THR A 78 4.34 -7.91 3.50
CA THR A 78 4.64 -6.61 4.09
C THR A 78 5.74 -5.96 3.26
N LEU A 79 5.49 -4.74 2.80
CA LEU A 79 6.40 -3.98 1.96
C LEU A 79 6.78 -2.66 2.64
N ASP A 80 8.04 -2.28 2.55
CA ASP A 80 8.50 -0.92 2.80
C ASP A 80 8.67 -0.24 1.45
N VAL A 81 7.86 0.78 1.19
CA VAL A 81 7.84 1.52 -0.07
C VAL A 81 8.41 2.91 0.18
N THR A 82 9.48 3.23 -0.52
CA THR A 82 10.01 4.60 -0.57
C THR A 82 9.26 5.37 -1.65
N VAL A 83 8.62 6.47 -1.28
CA VAL A 83 7.83 7.30 -2.19
C VAL A 83 8.36 8.73 -2.21
N ASP A 84 8.39 9.33 -3.39
CA ASP A 84 8.49 10.77 -3.55
C ASP A 84 7.08 11.35 -3.62
N VAL A 85 6.80 12.29 -2.72
CA VAL A 85 5.51 12.94 -2.60
C VAL A 85 5.67 14.40 -2.93
N SER A 86 4.91 14.88 -3.91
CA SER A 86 4.85 16.29 -4.23
C SER A 86 3.52 16.89 -3.81
N PHE A 87 3.58 18.04 -3.14
CA PHE A 87 2.42 18.70 -2.55
C PHE A 87 2.51 20.22 -2.68
N VAL A 88 1.36 20.87 -2.51
CA VAL A 88 1.22 22.33 -2.40
C VAL A 88 0.86 22.66 -0.96
N ASP A 89 1.66 23.54 -0.37
CA ASP A 89 1.43 24.11 0.95
C ASP A 89 0.39 25.24 0.85
N LEU A 90 -0.79 25.01 1.40
CA LEU A 90 -1.92 25.94 1.34
C LEU A 90 -1.73 27.16 2.24
N ASN A 91 -0.89 27.06 3.28
CA ASN A 91 -0.64 28.17 4.20
C ASN A 91 0.09 29.33 3.52
N ASN A 92 0.69 29.07 2.37
CA ASN A 92 1.44 30.06 1.58
C ASN A 92 0.57 30.67 0.46
N ILE A 93 -0.76 30.49 0.52
CA ILE A 93 -1.70 31.09 -0.42
C ILE A 93 -2.49 32.16 0.34
N GLU A 94 -2.20 33.42 0.05
CA GLU A 94 -2.96 34.56 0.59
C GLU A 94 -4.25 34.72 -0.23
N PHE A 95 -5.40 34.55 0.43
CA PHE A 95 -6.71 34.80 -0.16
C PHE A 95 -7.13 36.24 0.13
N THR A 96 -7.41 37.01 -0.91
CA THR A 96 -7.92 38.39 -0.76
C THR A 96 -9.45 38.39 -0.80
N SER A 97 -10.09 39.05 0.18
CA SER A 97 -11.54 39.29 0.17
C SER A 97 -11.90 40.31 -0.91
N LYS A 98 -13.08 40.16 -1.52
CA LYS A 98 -13.63 41.06 -2.54
C LYS A 98 -14.56 42.10 -1.91
#